data_AF-A0A9X1UKN7-F1
#
_entry.id   AF-A0A9X1UKN7-F1
#
_cell.length_a   1.000
_cell.length_b   1.000
_cell.length_c   1.000
_cell.angle_alpha   90.00
_cell.angle_beta   90.00
_cell.angle_gamma   90.00
#
_symmetry.space_group_name_H-M   'P 1'
#
loop_
_entity.id
_entity.type
_entity.pdbx_description
1 polymer ?
#
loop_
_entity_poly.entity_id
_entity_poly.type
_entity_poly.pdbx_seq_one_letter_code
_entity_poly.pdbx_strand_id
1 'polypeptide(L)'
;MSKREAGMLTDWGRYWWAHVWSGTDAAKRTEARDALIKLVNGQLNDIGFKLGRGWQDYDPVIRAKGRRPSSYIAIAGWAWRQPDKGRDAARQFYNWATGDTILLTDLPHQLLDLAIITHLAESARGYHKSNDNGLYPLMDEIANGTKGWGDIKEYSPALTYKEDMVDWYDD
;
A
#
# COMPACT_ATOMS: atom_id res chain seq x y z
N MET A 1 1.96 -7.93 16.78
CA MET A 1 2.37 -6.53 16.52
C MET A 1 2.05 -6.08 15.10
N SER A 2 1.83 -6.98 14.16
CA SER A 2 1.69 -6.68 12.72
C SER A 2 0.37 -6.04 12.31
N LYS A 3 -0.76 -6.44 12.92
CA LYS A 3 -2.03 -5.73 12.76
C LYS A 3 -1.93 -4.25 13.18
N ARG A 4 -1.04 -3.92 14.14
CA ARG A 4 -0.79 -2.52 14.51
C ARG A 4 -0.04 -1.77 13.40
N GLU A 5 0.90 -2.41 12.70
CA GLU A 5 1.60 -1.81 11.56
C GLU A 5 0.64 -1.56 10.38
N ALA A 6 -0.20 -2.55 10.05
CA ALA A 6 -1.24 -2.40 9.03
C ALA A 6 -2.25 -1.28 9.40
N GLY A 7 -2.68 -1.22 10.66
CA GLY A 7 -3.52 -0.15 11.19
C GLY A 7 -2.85 1.22 11.10
N MET A 8 -1.58 1.32 11.49
CA MET A 8 -0.80 2.56 11.42
C MET A 8 -0.67 3.09 10.00
N LEU A 9 -0.31 2.24 9.03
CA LEU A 9 -0.27 2.62 7.61
C LEU A 9 -1.63 3.13 7.13
N THR A 10 -2.70 2.42 7.51
CA THR A 10 -4.09 2.79 7.19
C THR A 10 -4.48 4.12 7.81
N ASP A 11 -4.11 4.40 9.05
CA ASP A 11 -4.44 5.64 9.74
C ASP A 11 -3.70 6.84 9.15
N TRP A 12 -2.43 6.67 8.73
CA TRP A 12 -1.73 7.70 7.95
C TRP A 12 -2.41 7.97 6.61
N GLY A 13 -2.83 6.92 5.91
CA GLY A 13 -3.60 7.08 4.68
C GLY A 13 -4.92 7.82 4.94
N ARG A 14 -5.69 7.44 5.95
CA ARG A 14 -6.95 8.11 6.31
C ARG A 14 -6.73 9.57 6.70
N TYR A 15 -5.64 9.88 7.39
CA TYR A 15 -5.26 11.26 7.68
C TYR A 15 -5.02 12.06 6.41
N TRP A 16 -4.23 11.51 5.47
CA TRP A 16 -4.01 12.13 4.16
C TRP A 16 -5.33 12.38 3.44
N TRP A 17 -6.21 11.38 3.37
CA TRP A 17 -7.52 11.52 2.74
C TRP A 17 -8.30 12.69 3.36
N ALA A 18 -8.44 12.71 4.69
CA ALA A 18 -9.25 13.70 5.39
C ALA A 18 -8.70 15.14 5.24
N HIS A 19 -7.38 15.31 5.32
CA HIS A 19 -6.76 16.63 5.46
C HIS A 19 -6.12 17.16 4.17
N VAL A 20 -5.69 16.27 3.26
CA VAL A 20 -5.03 16.63 2.01
C VAL A 20 -5.98 16.41 0.84
N TRP A 21 -6.56 15.21 0.69
CA TRP A 21 -7.42 14.90 -0.45
C TRP A 21 -8.77 15.63 -0.40
N SER A 22 -9.50 15.50 0.72
CA SER A 22 -10.80 16.14 0.90
C SER A 22 -10.73 17.57 1.45
N GLY A 23 -9.53 18.09 1.71
CA GLY A 23 -9.33 19.42 2.26
C GLY A 23 -9.74 20.51 1.27
N THR A 24 -10.48 21.51 1.73
CA THR A 24 -10.94 22.64 0.90
C THR A 24 -9.99 23.84 0.92
N ASP A 25 -9.19 23.98 1.98
CA ASP A 25 -8.22 25.07 2.19
C ASP A 25 -6.83 24.66 1.70
N ALA A 26 -6.30 25.36 0.69
CA ALA A 26 -5.04 25.02 0.07
C ALA A 26 -3.83 25.11 1.02
N ALA A 27 -3.76 26.13 1.88
CA ALA A 27 -2.62 26.31 2.78
C ALA A 27 -2.61 25.21 3.86
N LYS A 28 -3.78 24.90 4.41
CA LYS A 28 -3.91 23.82 5.41
C LYS A 28 -3.64 22.44 4.82
N ARG A 29 -4.01 22.20 3.56
CA ARG A 29 -3.64 20.97 2.85
C ARG A 29 -2.13 20.81 2.77
N THR A 30 -1.42 21.86 2.33
CA THR A 30 0.04 21.84 2.21
C THR A 30 0.70 21.56 3.56
N GLU A 31 0.28 22.26 4.62
CA GLU A 31 0.82 22.06 5.97
C GLU A 31 0.59 20.62 6.47
N ALA A 32 -0.64 20.11 6.35
CA ALA A 32 -0.98 18.75 6.77
C ALA A 32 -0.22 17.69 5.96
N ARG A 33 -0.07 17.90 4.65
CA ARG A 33 0.68 17.04 3.74
C ARG A 33 2.15 16.96 4.14
N ASP A 34 2.81 18.10 4.26
CA ASP A 34 4.25 18.15 4.51
C ASP A 34 4.58 17.62 5.92
N ALA A 35 3.72 17.91 6.91
CA ALA A 35 3.82 17.34 8.24
C ALA A 35 3.69 15.81 8.23
N LEU A 36 2.71 15.26 7.50
CA LEU A 36 2.52 13.83 7.38
C LEU A 36 3.68 13.16 6.61
N ILE A 37 4.14 13.74 5.50
CA ILE A 37 5.30 13.26 4.74
C ILE A 37 6.52 13.15 5.65
N LYS A 38 6.81 14.20 6.44
CA LYS A 38 7.94 14.20 7.37
C LYS A 38 7.82 13.09 8.42
N LEU A 39 6.64 12.93 9.03
CA LEU A 39 6.39 11.89 10.03
C LEU A 39 6.56 10.49 9.44
N VAL A 40 5.89 10.21 8.32
CA VAL A 40 5.86 8.90 7.66
C VAL A 40 7.25 8.54 7.16
N ASN A 41 7.97 9.46 6.51
CA ASN A 41 9.33 9.20 6.04
C ASN A 41 10.32 8.99 7.18
N GLY A 42 10.09 9.58 8.36
CA GLY A 42 10.86 9.27 9.56
C GLY A 42 10.77 7.81 9.99
N GLN A 43 9.72 7.08 9.60
CA GLN A 43 9.53 5.66 9.93
C GLN A 43 9.78 4.73 8.74
N LEU A 44 9.39 5.12 7.53
CA LEU A 44 9.49 4.27 6.34
C LEU A 44 10.88 4.25 5.70
N ASN A 45 11.73 5.25 5.97
CA ASN A 45 13.05 5.34 5.36
C ASN A 45 13.94 4.12 5.66
N ASP A 46 13.86 3.59 6.88
CA ASP A 46 14.68 2.47 7.34
C ASP A 46 14.32 1.16 6.63
N ILE A 47 13.07 1.01 6.21
CA ILE A 47 12.58 -0.12 5.42
C ILE A 47 12.61 0.17 3.92
N GLY A 48 13.23 1.28 3.53
CA GLY A 48 13.51 1.63 2.15
C GLY A 48 12.34 2.26 1.40
N PHE A 49 11.36 2.86 2.08
CA PHE A 49 10.23 3.56 1.43
C PHE A 49 10.19 5.04 1.76
N LYS A 50 9.61 5.81 0.83
CA LYS A 50 9.29 7.23 1.03
C LYS A 50 7.89 7.53 0.50
N LEU A 51 7.11 8.26 1.29
CA LEU A 51 5.91 8.96 0.88
C LEU A 51 6.30 10.33 0.32
N GLY A 52 5.67 10.71 -0.78
CA GLY A 52 5.75 12.04 -1.40
C GLY A 52 4.42 12.42 -2.03
N ARG A 53 4.44 13.48 -2.84
CA ARG A 53 3.29 13.95 -3.64
C ARG A 53 3.46 13.63 -5.12
N GLY A 54 2.36 13.45 -5.81
CA GLY A 54 2.30 13.33 -7.28
C GLY A 54 2.23 14.68 -7.97
N TRP A 55 1.88 14.66 -9.26
CA TRP A 55 1.64 15.87 -10.05
C TRP A 55 0.49 16.71 -9.46
N GLN A 56 -0.59 16.07 -9.03
CA GLN A 56 -1.59 16.72 -8.19
C GLN A 56 -1.09 16.70 -6.75
N ASP A 57 -1.10 17.86 -6.10
CA ASP A 57 -0.55 18.02 -4.75
C ASP A 57 -1.22 17.16 -3.68
N TYR A 58 -2.43 16.67 -3.97
CA TYR A 58 -3.17 15.77 -3.10
C TYR A 58 -2.96 14.29 -3.44
N ASP A 59 -2.27 13.95 -4.52
CA ASP A 59 -1.99 12.57 -4.89
C ASP A 59 -0.84 12.01 -4.04
N PRO A 60 -1.05 10.95 -3.24
CA PRO A 60 -0.01 10.31 -2.47
C PRO A 60 0.85 9.41 -3.37
N VAL A 61 2.17 9.57 -3.34
CA VAL A 61 3.10 8.74 -4.13
C VAL A 61 4.07 8.00 -3.22
N ILE A 62 4.22 6.70 -3.45
CA ILE A 62 5.17 5.84 -2.74
C ILE A 62 6.39 5.59 -3.61
N ARG A 63 7.58 5.67 -3.02
CA ARG A 63 8.85 5.30 -3.65
C ARG A 63 9.55 4.25 -2.81
N ALA A 64 10.29 3.38 -3.50
CA ALA A 64 11.23 2.46 -2.87
C ALA A 64 12.67 2.90 -3.19
N LYS A 65 13.57 2.85 -2.22
CA LYS A 65 14.95 3.29 -2.39
C LYS A 65 15.67 2.35 -3.36
N GLY A 66 16.24 2.92 -4.42
CA GLY A 66 17.02 2.18 -5.42
C GLY A 66 16.19 1.29 -6.36
N ARG A 67 14.85 1.33 -6.29
CA ARG A 67 13.97 0.55 -7.17
C ARG A 67 12.61 1.23 -7.35
N ARG A 68 11.90 0.89 -8.44
CA ARG A 68 10.48 1.25 -8.54
C ARG A 68 9.66 0.31 -7.66
N PRO A 69 8.63 0.78 -6.93
CA PRO A 69 7.66 -0.12 -6.31
C PRO A 69 7.04 -1.03 -7.38
N SER A 70 6.81 -2.28 -7.03
CA SER A 70 6.23 -3.26 -7.93
C SER A 70 4.76 -2.88 -8.22
N SER A 71 4.35 -2.93 -9.49
CA SER A 71 2.93 -2.83 -9.82
C SER A 71 2.17 -4.08 -9.37
N TYR A 72 0.85 -4.00 -9.20
CA TYR A 72 0.02 -5.18 -8.88
C TYR A 72 0.22 -6.35 -9.86
N ILE A 73 0.40 -6.06 -11.16
CA ILE A 73 0.70 -7.09 -12.18
C ILE A 73 2.07 -7.73 -11.94
N ALA A 74 3.09 -6.93 -11.60
CA ALA A 74 4.42 -7.44 -11.29
C ALA A 74 4.42 -8.29 -10.00
N ILE A 75 3.67 -7.86 -8.98
CA ILE A 75 3.47 -8.60 -7.72
C ILE A 75 2.77 -9.93 -8.01
N ALA A 76 1.66 -9.92 -8.73
CA ALA A 76 0.93 -11.13 -9.10
C ALA A 76 1.78 -12.08 -9.95
N GLY A 77 2.52 -11.55 -10.92
CA GLY A 77 3.43 -12.34 -11.75
C GLY A 77 4.59 -12.93 -10.95
N TRP A 78 5.12 -12.21 -9.97
CA TRP A 78 6.12 -12.74 -9.03
C TRP A 78 5.55 -13.84 -8.14
N ALA A 79 4.38 -13.62 -7.56
CA ALA A 79 3.74 -14.55 -6.64
C ALA A 79 3.36 -15.86 -7.34
N TRP A 80 2.85 -15.78 -8.57
CA TRP A 80 2.54 -16.96 -9.39
C TRP A 80 3.76 -17.85 -9.68
N ARG A 81 4.97 -17.28 -9.71
CA ARG A 81 6.23 -18.01 -9.93
C ARG A 81 6.81 -18.64 -8.65
N GLN A 82 6.24 -18.35 -7.48
CA GLN A 82 6.64 -19.01 -6.24
C GLN A 82 6.20 -20.48 -6.23
N PRO A 83 6.79 -21.33 -5.36
CA PRO A 83 6.20 -22.62 -5.01
C PRO A 83 4.72 -22.47 -4.68
N ASP A 84 3.93 -23.54 -4.83
CA ASP A 84 2.46 -23.57 -4.60
C ASP A 84 1.59 -22.56 -5.38
N LYS A 85 2.20 -21.82 -6.33
CA LYS A 85 1.58 -20.72 -7.10
C LYS A 85 1.29 -19.47 -6.24
N GLY A 86 2.04 -19.28 -5.15
CA GLY A 86 1.99 -18.08 -4.31
C GLY A 86 0.91 -18.10 -3.22
N ARG A 87 0.31 -19.25 -2.91
CA ARG A 87 -0.64 -19.42 -1.81
C ARG A 87 0.01 -19.08 -0.48
N ASP A 88 1.23 -19.53 -0.23
CA ASP A 88 1.96 -19.16 0.98
C ASP A 88 2.24 -17.65 1.05
N ALA A 89 2.58 -17.01 -0.07
CA ALA A 89 2.75 -15.56 -0.13
C ALA A 89 1.46 -14.81 0.23
N ALA A 90 0.29 -15.28 -0.25
CA ALA A 90 -1.00 -14.69 0.11
C ALA A 90 -1.31 -14.87 1.60
N ARG A 91 -0.99 -16.05 2.15
CA ARG A 91 -1.13 -16.33 3.59
C ARG A 91 -0.23 -15.46 4.45
N GLN A 92 1.04 -15.27 4.05
CA GLN A 92 1.96 -14.38 4.75
C GLN A 92 1.44 -12.95 4.78
N PHE A 93 0.98 -12.42 3.64
CA PHE A 93 0.41 -11.08 3.58
C PHE A 93 -0.83 -10.95 4.47
N TYR A 94 -1.76 -11.90 4.37
CA TYR A 94 -2.97 -11.92 5.19
C TYR A 94 -2.65 -11.98 6.69
N ASN A 95 -1.71 -12.83 7.10
CA ASN A 95 -1.29 -12.98 8.49
C ASN A 95 -0.56 -11.73 9.03
N TRP A 96 0.23 -11.04 8.20
CA TRP A 96 0.78 -9.74 8.57
C TRP A 96 -0.35 -8.74 8.83
N ALA A 97 -1.27 -8.58 7.88
CA ALA A 97 -2.31 -7.56 7.93
C ALA A 97 -3.36 -7.77 9.04
N THR A 98 -3.71 -9.03 9.33
CA THR A 98 -4.82 -9.38 10.24
C THR A 98 -4.38 -10.00 11.55
N GLY A 99 -3.19 -10.61 11.57
CA GLY A 99 -2.62 -11.31 12.71
C GLY A 99 -1.62 -10.47 13.49
N ASP A 100 -0.79 -11.14 14.28
CA ASP A 100 0.20 -10.48 15.15
C ASP A 100 1.62 -11.04 15.04
N THR A 101 1.86 -11.98 14.14
CA THR A 101 3.03 -12.87 14.13
C THR A 101 4.09 -12.56 13.07
N ILE A 102 3.76 -11.83 12.00
CA ILE A 102 4.69 -11.52 10.89
C ILE A 102 4.85 -10.01 10.85
N LEU A 103 6.03 -9.45 11.08
CA LEU A 103 6.23 -8.00 11.01
C LEU A 103 6.28 -7.51 9.57
N LEU A 104 6.05 -6.21 9.36
CA LEU A 104 6.13 -5.58 8.04
C LEU A 104 7.50 -5.82 7.38
N THR A 105 8.57 -5.77 8.17
CA THR A 105 9.95 -6.02 7.72
C THR A 105 10.25 -7.47 7.35
N ASP A 106 9.41 -8.41 7.80
CA ASP A 106 9.59 -9.84 7.51
C ASP A 106 8.96 -10.21 6.15
N LEU A 107 8.18 -9.31 5.56
CA LEU A 107 7.58 -9.54 4.25
C LEU A 107 8.63 -9.49 3.12
N PRO A 108 8.55 -10.41 2.13
CA PRO A 108 9.25 -10.27 0.87
C PRO A 108 8.98 -8.91 0.21
N HIS A 109 9.95 -8.36 -0.51
CA HIS A 109 9.86 -7.01 -1.08
C HIS A 109 8.57 -6.73 -1.88
N GLN A 110 8.04 -7.72 -2.60
CA GLN A 110 6.80 -7.60 -3.36
C GLN A 110 5.56 -7.52 -2.47
N LEU A 111 5.54 -8.24 -1.36
CA LEU A 111 4.46 -8.16 -0.37
C LEU A 111 4.59 -6.90 0.49
N LEU A 112 5.81 -6.45 0.75
CA LEU A 112 6.08 -5.17 1.38
C LEU A 112 5.61 -4.00 0.49
N ASP A 113 5.88 -4.04 -0.81
CA ASP A 113 5.31 -3.09 -1.78
C ASP A 113 3.78 -3.11 -1.72
N LEU A 114 3.16 -4.30 -1.77
CA LEU A 114 1.72 -4.46 -1.68
C LEU A 114 1.17 -3.84 -0.39
N ALA A 115 1.84 -4.06 0.74
CA ALA A 115 1.44 -3.56 2.05
C ALA A 115 1.43 -2.03 2.08
N ILE A 116 2.54 -1.41 1.67
CA ILE A 116 2.66 0.06 1.64
C ILE A 116 1.65 0.66 0.66
N ILE A 117 1.49 0.10 -0.54
CA ILE A 117 0.54 0.64 -1.53
C ILE A 117 -0.89 0.55 -0.98
N THR A 118 -1.34 -0.64 -0.59
CA THR A 118 -2.74 -0.88 -0.20
C THR A 118 -3.15 -0.21 1.10
N HIS A 119 -2.25 -0.16 2.09
CA HIS A 119 -2.59 0.38 3.40
C HIS A 119 -2.28 1.86 3.53
N LEU A 120 -1.29 2.41 2.80
CA LEU A 120 -0.99 3.84 2.85
C LEU A 120 -1.53 4.60 1.63
N ALA A 121 -1.07 4.29 0.42
CA ALA A 121 -1.42 5.08 -0.77
C ALA A 121 -2.90 4.97 -1.16
N GLU A 122 -3.45 3.76 -1.21
CA GLU A 122 -4.88 3.57 -1.55
C GLU A 122 -5.80 4.10 -0.43
N SER A 123 -5.41 3.93 0.84
CA SER A 123 -6.13 4.54 1.97
C SER A 123 -6.14 6.07 1.89
N ALA A 124 -5.03 6.68 1.45
CA ALA A 124 -4.91 8.12 1.20
C ALA A 124 -5.78 8.63 0.04
N ARG A 125 -6.19 7.73 -0.86
CA ARG A 125 -7.21 7.96 -1.91
C ARG A 125 -8.64 7.61 -1.48
N GLY A 126 -8.83 7.26 -0.21
CA GLY A 126 -10.14 6.94 0.35
C GLY A 126 -10.54 5.47 0.27
N TYR A 127 -9.69 4.58 -0.24
CA TYR A 127 -9.99 3.15 -0.41
C TYR A 127 -9.67 2.27 0.82
N HIS A 128 -9.51 2.86 2.01
CA HIS A 128 -9.20 2.14 3.24
C HIS A 128 -10.15 0.96 3.54
N LYS A 129 -11.45 1.07 3.22
CA LYS A 129 -12.43 -0.03 3.40
C LYS A 129 -12.28 -1.17 2.40
N SER A 130 -11.60 -0.93 1.28
CA SER A 130 -11.40 -1.96 0.26
C SER A 130 -10.44 -3.05 0.74
N ASN A 131 -9.57 -2.75 1.71
CA ASN A 131 -8.72 -3.76 2.34
C ASN A 131 -9.58 -4.86 3.00
N ASP A 132 -10.51 -4.48 3.88
CA ASP A 132 -11.40 -5.41 4.58
C ASP A 132 -12.41 -6.10 3.65
N ASN A 133 -13.01 -5.34 2.72
CA ASN A 133 -14.11 -5.84 1.90
C ASN A 133 -13.66 -6.58 0.62
N GLY A 134 -12.39 -6.46 0.24
CA GLY A 134 -11.89 -6.96 -1.04
C GLY A 134 -10.53 -7.62 -0.94
N LEU A 135 -9.50 -6.90 -0.46
CA LEU A 135 -8.14 -7.42 -0.45
C LEU A 135 -7.97 -8.62 0.48
N TYR A 136 -8.43 -8.53 1.73
CA TYR A 136 -8.27 -9.62 2.69
C TYR A 136 -9.05 -10.88 2.31
N PRO A 137 -10.35 -10.80 1.91
CA PRO A 137 -11.06 -11.95 1.37
C PRO A 137 -10.34 -12.58 0.18
N LEU A 138 -9.83 -11.77 -0.75
CA LEU A 138 -9.07 -12.27 -1.89
C LEU A 138 -7.79 -13.00 -1.46
N MET A 139 -7.03 -12.45 -0.50
CA MET A 139 -5.81 -13.10 -0.01
C MET A 139 -6.10 -14.42 0.70
N ASP A 140 -7.20 -14.51 1.45
CA ASP A 140 -7.66 -15.77 2.07
C ASP A 140 -8.08 -16.79 0.99
N GLU A 141 -8.85 -16.38 -0.01
CA GLU A 141 -9.25 -17.22 -1.14
C GLU A 141 -8.04 -17.75 -1.93
N ILE A 142 -7.03 -16.91 -2.18
CA ILE A 142 -5.78 -17.34 -2.83
C ILE A 142 -5.03 -18.32 -1.92
N ALA A 143 -4.89 -18.03 -0.62
CA ALA A 143 -4.19 -18.89 0.32
C ALA A 143 -4.85 -20.28 0.44
N ASN A 144 -6.19 -20.35 0.32
CA ASN A 144 -6.96 -21.58 0.33
C ASN A 144 -7.08 -22.24 -1.06
N GLY A 145 -6.56 -21.58 -2.11
CA GLY A 145 -6.48 -22.11 -3.46
C GLY A 145 -7.78 -22.09 -4.25
N THR A 146 -8.79 -21.33 -3.80
CA THR A 146 -10.05 -21.11 -4.53
C THR A 146 -9.91 -20.02 -5.60
N LYS A 147 -8.96 -19.10 -5.42
CA LYS A 147 -8.54 -18.09 -6.41
C LYS A 147 -7.02 -18.12 -6.66
N GLY A 148 -6.55 -17.29 -7.59
CA GLY A 148 -5.13 -17.08 -7.86
C GLY A 148 -4.74 -15.60 -7.87
N TRP A 149 -3.44 -15.34 -7.86
CA TRP A 149 -2.91 -13.97 -7.92
C TRP A 149 -3.31 -13.18 -9.17
N GLY A 150 -3.73 -13.85 -10.25
CA GLY A 150 -4.32 -13.20 -11.43
C GLY A 150 -5.64 -12.46 -11.15
N ASP A 151 -6.30 -12.80 -10.05
CA ASP A 151 -7.58 -12.21 -9.62
C ASP A 151 -7.38 -10.91 -8.82
N ILE A 152 -6.13 -10.46 -8.60
CA ILE A 152 -5.83 -9.17 -7.94
C ILE A 152 -6.43 -7.96 -8.66
N LYS A 153 -6.77 -8.10 -9.96
CA LYS A 153 -7.50 -7.09 -10.73
C LYS A 153 -8.94 -6.88 -10.26
N GLU A 154 -9.52 -7.82 -9.50
CA GLU A 154 -10.85 -7.71 -8.91
C GLU A 154 -10.85 -6.73 -7.72
N TYR A 155 -9.70 -6.52 -7.10
CA TYR A 155 -9.51 -5.48 -6.10
C TYR A 155 -9.47 -4.11 -6.79
N SER A 156 -10.58 -3.36 -6.75
CA SER A 156 -10.77 -2.14 -7.55
C SER A 156 -9.63 -1.09 -7.44
N PRO A 157 -9.04 -0.83 -6.26
CA PRO A 157 -7.90 0.09 -6.15
C PRO A 157 -6.64 -0.40 -6.90
N ALA A 158 -6.51 -1.69 -7.21
CA ALA A 158 -5.39 -2.19 -8.00
C ALA A 158 -5.33 -1.58 -9.42
N LEU A 159 -6.45 -1.07 -9.92
CA LEU A 159 -6.55 -0.49 -11.26
C LEU A 159 -6.19 1.00 -11.30
N THR A 160 -6.35 1.73 -10.19
CA THR A 160 -6.05 3.17 -10.10
C THR A 160 -4.54 3.43 -10.00
N TYR A 161 -3.76 2.51 -9.42
CA TYR A 161 -2.30 2.66 -9.34
C TYR A 161 -1.55 2.59 -10.68
N LYS A 162 -2.18 2.10 -11.76
CA LYS A 162 -1.57 2.17 -13.11
C LYS A 162 -1.35 3.62 -13.56
N GLU A 163 -2.10 4.57 -13.01
CA GLU A 163 -2.11 5.98 -13.41
C GLU A 163 -1.05 6.81 -12.64
N ASP A 164 -0.48 6.26 -11.55
CA ASP A 164 0.61 6.87 -10.76
C ASP A 164 2.00 6.81 -11.44
N MET A 165 2.07 6.36 -12.70
CA MET A 165 3.33 6.31 -13.46
C MET A 165 3.82 7.69 -13.95
N VAL A 166 3.08 8.77 -13.65
CA VAL A 166 3.32 10.11 -14.20
C VAL A 166 3.73 11.10 -13.12
N ASP A 167 4.95 11.60 -13.30
CA ASP A 167 5.59 12.82 -12.77
C ASP A 167 5.73 13.04 -11.25
N TRP A 168 6.95 13.39 -10.86
CA TRP A 168 7.37 13.72 -9.51
C TRP A 168 8.21 15.00 -9.48
N TYR A 169 8.13 15.69 -8.35
CA TYR A 169 9.02 16.79 -7.98
C TYR A 169 9.67 16.43 -6.62
N ASP A 170 11.02 16.46 -6.52
CA ASP A 170 11.69 16.54 -5.19
C ASP A 170 11.56 18.01 -4.88
N ASP A 171 10.64 18.34 -3.98
CA ASP A 171 10.86 19.53 -3.16
C ASP A 171 11.97 19.20 -2.15
#